data_AF-A0A8C7AD78-F1
#
_entry.id   AF-A0A8C7AD78-F1
#
_cell.length_a   1.000
_cell.length_b   1.000
_cell.length_c   1.000
_cell.angle_alpha   90.00
_cell.angle_beta   90.00
_cell.angle_gamma   90.00
#
_symmetry.space_group_name_H-M   'P 1'
#
loop_
_entity.id
_entity.type
_entity.pdbx_description
1 polymer ?
#
loop_
_entity_poly.entity_id
_entity_poly.type
_entity_poly.pdbx_seq_one_letter_code
_entity_poly.pdbx_strand_id
1 'polypeptide(L)'
;MASLVSDVLCQIRSGSRALAPHLTRAYAKDTKFGADARALMFQGVDLLADAVAITMGPKGRTVIIEESWGSPKVTKDGVTVAKSIDLKDKYKNIGAKLVQDVASNTNEEVPDGTTTATVLARSIAKEGFGKISKVLILWKSGENCFIGCCWSDLSVN
;
A
#
# COMPACT_ATOMS: atom_id res chain seq x y z
N MET A 1 6.99 -72.94 12.15
CA MET A 1 8.11 -72.21 11.53
C MET A 1 7.49 -71.07 10.73
N ALA A 2 7.09 -69.92 11.30
CA ALA A 2 7.84 -68.99 12.14
C ALA A 2 9.17 -68.58 11.49
N SER A 3 9.40 -67.25 11.47
CA SER A 3 10.60 -66.48 11.08
C SER A 3 10.93 -66.33 9.59
N LEU A 4 10.72 -65.11 9.08
CA LEU A 4 11.62 -64.27 8.26
C LEU A 4 10.89 -62.92 8.05
N VAL A 5 10.68 -62.09 9.08
CA VAL A 5 11.63 -61.04 9.55
C VAL A 5 12.05 -60.18 8.33
N SER A 6 11.34 -59.13 7.91
CA SER A 6 11.05 -57.86 8.62
C SER A 6 12.28 -57.27 9.31
N ASP A 7 13.40 -57.15 8.58
CA ASP A 7 14.56 -56.37 9.01
C ASP A 7 15.14 -55.60 7.81
N VAL A 8 14.44 -54.54 7.39
CA VAL A 8 15.10 -53.40 6.76
C VAL A 8 15.19 -52.31 7.82
N LEU A 9 16.34 -52.36 8.48
CA LEU A 9 17.03 -51.32 9.21
C LEU A 9 16.50 -49.89 8.96
N CYS A 10 15.56 -49.44 9.78
CA CYS A 10 15.40 -48.03 10.11
C CYS A 10 15.91 -47.80 11.54
N GLN A 11 17.23 -47.91 11.71
CA GLN A 11 17.90 -47.30 12.84
C GLN A 11 18.18 -45.84 12.51
N ILE A 12 17.30 -44.90 12.88
CA ILE A 12 17.70 -43.51 13.11
C ILE A 12 16.96 -42.95 14.33
N ARG A 13 17.69 -42.91 15.45
CA ARG A 13 17.65 -41.98 16.59
C ARG A 13 16.30 -41.49 17.09
N SER A 14 15.94 -42.00 18.27
CA SER A 14 15.25 -41.29 19.34
C SER A 14 15.98 -39.96 19.66
N GLY A 15 15.56 -38.89 18.98
CA GLY A 15 15.98 -37.53 19.26
C GLY A 15 14.76 -36.69 19.56
N SER A 16 14.25 -36.77 20.78
CA SER A 16 13.31 -35.81 21.35
C SER A 16 13.96 -34.42 21.37
N ARG A 17 13.92 -33.71 20.25
CA ARG A 17 14.19 -32.28 20.21
C ARG A 17 12.91 -31.59 20.64
N ALA A 18 12.77 -31.43 21.96
CA ALA A 18 12.01 -30.33 22.53
C ALA A 18 12.66 -29.04 22.01
N LEU A 19 12.17 -28.55 20.86
CA LEU A 19 12.53 -27.22 20.37
C LEU A 19 11.82 -26.22 21.26
N ALA A 20 12.64 -25.45 21.98
CA ALA A 20 12.26 -24.43 22.92
C ALA A 20 11.08 -23.57 22.40
N PRO A 21 10.15 -23.15 23.27
CA PRO A 21 9.32 -21.97 22.98
C PRO A 21 10.25 -20.75 23.08
N HIS A 22 11.08 -20.56 22.06
CA HIS A 22 11.68 -19.27 21.80
C HIS A 22 10.51 -18.32 21.54
N LEU A 23 10.11 -17.60 22.58
CA LEU A 23 9.58 -16.25 22.59
C LEU A 23 9.04 -15.78 21.22
N THR A 24 7.95 -16.38 20.74
CA THR A 24 7.11 -15.70 19.76
C THR A 24 6.43 -14.56 20.52
N ARG A 25 7.11 -13.41 20.60
CA ARG A 25 6.51 -12.14 20.97
C ARG A 25 5.52 -11.79 19.87
N ALA A 26 4.38 -12.48 19.87
CA ALA A 26 3.25 -12.18 19.01
C ALA A 26 2.69 -10.85 19.50
N TYR A 27 3.17 -9.76 18.90
CA TYR A 27 2.49 -8.48 19.03
C TYR A 27 1.06 -8.66 18.53
N ALA A 28 0.09 -8.39 19.40
CA ALA A 28 -1.31 -8.34 19.00
C ALA A 28 -1.46 -7.43 17.78
N LYS A 29 -2.09 -7.94 16.72
CA LYS A 29 -2.32 -7.22 15.47
C LYS A 29 -3.77 -6.76 15.45
N ASP A 30 -3.97 -5.47 15.21
CA ASP A 30 -5.29 -4.90 14.99
C ASP A 30 -5.65 -5.03 13.50
N THR A 31 -6.80 -5.63 13.20
CA THR A 31 -7.23 -5.94 11.83
C THR A 31 -8.52 -5.18 11.51
N LYS A 32 -8.51 -4.46 10.39
CA LYS A 32 -9.68 -3.79 9.83
C LYS A 32 -9.99 -4.37 8.47
N PHE A 33 -11.27 -4.57 8.18
CA PHE A 33 -11.74 -5.20 6.96
C PHE A 33 -12.72 -4.31 6.20
N GLY A 34 -12.95 -4.66 4.94
CA GLY A 34 -14.01 -4.05 4.14
C GLY A 34 -13.68 -2.63 3.64
N ALA A 35 -14.73 -1.82 3.50
CA ALA A 35 -14.65 -0.48 2.93
C ALA A 35 -13.93 0.50 3.86
N ASP A 36 -14.12 0.36 5.18
CA ASP A 36 -13.57 1.29 6.17
C ASP A 36 -12.04 1.28 6.18
N ALA A 37 -11.43 0.09 6.06
CA ALA A 37 -9.98 -0.05 5.95
C ALA A 37 -9.45 0.65 4.68
N ARG A 38 -10.13 0.49 3.55
CA ARG A 38 -9.74 1.13 2.28
C ARG A 38 -9.90 2.65 2.33
N ALA A 39 -10.97 3.15 2.95
CA ALA A 39 -11.17 4.58 3.13
C ALA A 39 -10.06 5.21 3.97
N LEU A 40 -9.64 4.54 5.05
CA LEU A 40 -8.51 5.00 5.88
C LEU A 40 -7.18 4.98 5.12
N MET A 41 -6.89 3.93 4.35
CA MET A 41 -5.67 3.90 3.53
C MET A 41 -5.70 5.00 2.46
N PHE A 42 -6.84 5.21 1.81
CA PHE A 42 -7.01 6.23 0.79
C PHE A 42 -6.77 7.63 1.34
N GLN A 43 -7.23 7.95 2.56
CA GLN A 43 -6.92 9.23 3.21
C GLN A 43 -5.40 9.46 3.34
N GLY A 44 -4.61 8.40 3.60
CA GLY A 44 -3.15 8.51 3.65
C GLY A 44 -2.51 8.78 2.28
N VAL A 45 -3.02 8.12 1.24
CA VAL A 45 -2.61 8.35 -0.16
C VAL A 45 -2.93 9.78 -0.59
N ASP A 46 -4.12 10.27 -0.25
CA ASP A 46 -4.63 11.58 -0.65
C ASP A 46 -3.77 12.71 -0.06
N LEU A 47 -3.48 12.64 1.25
CA LEU A 47 -2.64 13.61 1.96
C LEU A 47 -1.22 13.70 1.38
N LEU A 48 -0.60 12.57 1.06
CA LEU A 48 0.75 12.56 0.49
C LEU A 48 0.74 13.11 -0.93
N ALA A 49 -0.22 12.68 -1.74
CA ALA A 49 -0.33 13.13 -3.12
C ALA A 49 -0.63 14.64 -3.23
N ASP A 50 -1.44 15.20 -2.33
CA ASP A 50 -1.68 16.65 -2.26
C ASP A 50 -0.39 17.43 -1.96
N ALA A 51 0.45 16.94 -1.03
CA ALA A 51 1.72 17.57 -0.71
C ALA A 51 2.70 17.58 -1.91
N VAL A 52 2.76 16.47 -2.64
CA VAL A 52 3.66 16.31 -3.80
C VAL A 52 3.14 17.07 -5.03
N ALA A 53 1.81 17.15 -5.22
CA ALA A 53 1.21 17.82 -6.37
C ALA A 53 1.54 19.33 -6.42
N ILE A 54 1.76 19.96 -5.27
CA ILE A 54 2.07 21.40 -5.17
C ILE A 54 3.41 21.75 -5.83
N THR A 55 4.35 20.80 -5.88
CA THR A 55 5.68 21.03 -6.46
C THR A 55 5.73 20.80 -7.98
N MET A 56 4.63 20.37 -8.58
CA MET A 56 4.59 20.02 -10.00
C MET A 56 4.68 21.24 -10.91
N GLY A 57 5.51 21.14 -11.94
CA GLY A 57 5.62 22.09 -13.06
C GLY A 57 6.48 23.34 -12.79
N PRO A 58 6.69 24.19 -13.80
CA PRO A 58 7.55 25.37 -13.71
C PRO A 58 7.01 26.46 -12.77
N LYS A 59 5.70 26.41 -12.48
CA LYS A 59 5.01 27.27 -11.49
C LYS A 59 4.75 26.56 -10.16
N GLY A 60 5.39 25.41 -9.93
CA GLY A 60 5.29 24.67 -8.69
C GLY A 60 5.75 25.51 -7.50
N ARG A 61 5.06 25.35 -6.36
CA ARG A 61 5.40 26.05 -5.13
C ARG A 61 6.38 25.21 -4.32
N THR A 62 7.13 25.87 -3.45
CA THR A 62 8.05 25.20 -2.52
C THR A 62 7.31 24.64 -1.33
N VAL A 63 7.70 23.45 -0.90
CA VAL A 63 7.27 22.84 0.35
C VAL A 63 8.37 23.07 1.39
N ILE A 64 7.96 23.41 2.61
CA ILE A 64 8.87 23.60 3.75
C ILE A 64 8.74 22.37 4.64
N ILE A 65 9.87 21.74 4.94
CA ILE A 65 9.97 20.53 5.76
C ILE A 65 10.70 20.90 7.05
N GLU A 66 10.14 20.49 8.18
CA GLU A 66 10.80 20.60 9.48
C GLU A 66 11.87 19.51 9.60
N GLU A 67 13.09 19.89 9.95
CA GLU A 67 14.17 18.96 10.29
C GLU A 67 14.38 18.97 11.80
N SER A 68 14.72 17.82 12.37
CA SER A 68 14.90 17.65 13.83
C SER A 68 16.03 18.48 14.43
N TRP A 69 16.94 19.00 13.60
CA TRP A 69 18.03 19.88 14.01
C TRP A 69 18.36 20.87 12.89
N GLY A 70 18.61 22.13 13.25
CA GLY A 70 19.03 23.15 12.30
C GLY A 70 17.88 23.98 11.72
N SER A 71 18.04 24.37 10.45
CA SER A 71 17.09 25.23 9.72
C SER A 71 16.12 24.38 8.91
N PRO A 72 14.85 24.83 8.73
CA PRO A 72 13.87 24.09 7.94
C PRO A 72 14.30 23.98 6.48
N LYS A 73 14.04 22.83 5.86
CA LYS A 73 14.43 22.55 4.48
C LYS A 73 13.34 23.01 3.52
N VAL A 74 13.68 23.91 2.61
CA VAL A 74 12.78 24.37 1.54
C VAL A 74 13.09 23.58 0.26
N THR A 75 12.13 22.81 -0.25
CA THR A 75 12.35 21.88 -1.36
C THR A 75 11.28 22.03 -2.46
N LYS A 76 11.69 21.81 -3.71
CA LYS A 76 10.80 21.64 -4.88
C LYS A 76 10.72 20.21 -5.38
N ASP A 77 11.51 19.32 -4.81
CA ASP A 77 11.60 17.92 -5.22
C ASP A 77 10.49 17.09 -4.57
N GLY A 78 9.64 16.49 -5.40
CA GLY A 78 8.51 15.67 -4.92
C GLY A 78 8.95 14.41 -4.15
N VAL A 79 10.08 13.80 -4.52
CA VAL A 79 10.62 12.60 -3.87
C VAL A 79 11.02 12.88 -2.43
N THR A 80 11.70 14.00 -2.21
CA THR A 80 12.17 14.39 -0.88
C THR A 80 11.00 14.74 0.03
N VAL A 81 9.97 15.39 -0.52
CA VAL A 81 8.71 15.65 0.18
C VAL A 81 8.02 14.34 0.56
N ALA A 82 7.87 13.40 -0.39
CA ALA A 82 7.23 12.11 -0.13
C ALA A 82 7.92 11.32 0.99
N LYS A 83 9.27 11.32 1.01
CA LYS A 83 10.07 10.61 2.04
C LYS A 83 9.97 11.23 3.43
N SER A 84 9.66 12.53 3.53
CA SER A 84 9.55 13.24 4.81
C SER A 84 8.21 13.06 5.52
N ILE A 85 7.19 12.53 4.84
CA ILE A 85 5.83 12.43 5.37
C ILE A 85 5.65 11.06 6.03
N ASP A 86 5.43 11.07 7.34
CA ASP A 86 5.01 9.90 8.11
C ASP A 86 3.73 10.22 8.91
N LEU A 87 2.77 9.30 8.87
CA LEU A 87 1.47 9.50 9.53
C LEU A 87 1.39 8.71 10.84
N LYS A 88 0.79 9.32 11.88
CA LYS A 88 0.58 8.67 13.20
C LYS A 88 -0.34 7.45 13.11
N ASP A 89 -1.36 7.53 12.28
CA ASP A 89 -2.31 6.42 12.06
C ASP A 89 -1.68 5.33 11.20
N LYS A 90 -1.60 4.11 11.75
CA LYS A 90 -0.98 2.95 11.05
C LYS A 90 -1.61 2.67 9.69
N TYR A 91 -2.94 2.71 9.58
CA TYR A 91 -3.64 2.42 8.31
C TYR A 91 -3.40 3.49 7.24
N LYS A 92 -3.41 4.78 7.63
CA LYS A 92 -3.09 5.87 6.71
C LYS A 92 -1.63 5.80 6.29
N ASN A 93 -0.74 5.49 7.24
CA ASN A 93 0.69 5.36 6.97
C ASN A 93 0.98 4.22 5.97
N ILE A 94 0.26 3.10 6.05
CA ILE A 94 0.37 2.03 5.04
C ILE A 94 0.06 2.58 3.63
N GLY A 95 -1.04 3.33 3.49
CA GLY A 95 -1.40 3.96 2.21
C GLY A 95 -0.32 4.95 1.71
N ALA A 96 0.19 5.79 2.61
CA ALA A 96 1.26 6.74 2.29
C ALA A 96 2.55 6.03 1.85
N LYS A 97 2.95 4.96 2.54
CA LYS A 97 4.16 4.18 2.22
C LYS A 97 4.10 3.55 0.84
N LEU A 98 2.94 3.04 0.43
CA LEU A 98 2.76 2.51 -0.93
C LEU A 98 3.06 3.56 -2.01
N VAL A 99 2.66 4.81 -1.79
CA VAL A 99 2.94 5.90 -2.74
C VAL A 99 4.41 6.33 -2.69
N GLN A 100 5.03 6.27 -1.51
CA GLN A 100 6.48 6.51 -1.35
C GLN A 100 7.30 5.48 -2.11
N ASP A 101 6.88 4.21 -2.10
CA ASP A 101 7.53 3.13 -2.85
C ASP A 101 7.41 3.38 -4.35
N VAL A 102 6.22 3.76 -4.84
CA VAL A 102 6.02 4.14 -6.25
C VAL A 102 6.94 5.30 -6.64
N ALA A 103 6.99 6.36 -5.84
CA ALA A 103 7.83 7.52 -6.12
C ALA A 103 9.33 7.17 -6.10
N SER A 104 9.74 6.27 -5.21
CA SER A 104 11.13 5.83 -5.09
C SER A 104 11.55 4.98 -6.28
N ASN A 105 10.72 4.02 -6.69
CA ASN A 105 10.98 3.19 -7.87
C ASN A 105 11.04 4.04 -9.14
N THR A 106 10.12 4.99 -9.30
CA THR A 106 10.15 5.91 -10.47
C THR A 106 11.41 6.76 -10.47
N ASN A 107 11.91 7.20 -9.30
CA ASN A 107 13.12 8.01 -9.22
C ASN A 107 14.39 7.24 -9.64
N GLU A 108 14.41 5.91 -9.46
CA GLU A 108 15.53 5.07 -9.89
C GLU A 108 15.58 4.93 -11.41
N GLU A 109 14.42 4.87 -12.07
CA GLU A 109 14.33 4.78 -13.54
C GLU A 109 14.43 6.15 -14.23
N VAL A 110 13.64 7.13 -13.76
CA VAL A 110 13.52 8.47 -14.34
C VAL A 110 13.39 9.53 -13.23
N PRO A 111 14.37 10.45 -13.08
CA PRO A 111 14.39 11.40 -11.97
C PRO A 111 13.30 12.49 -12.01
N ASP A 112 12.59 12.67 -13.12
CA ASP A 112 11.57 13.71 -13.32
C ASP A 112 10.13 13.17 -13.36
N GLY A 113 9.95 11.84 -13.38
CA GLY A 113 8.63 11.20 -13.48
C GLY A 113 7.88 11.07 -12.15
N THR A 114 8.50 11.46 -11.04
CA THR A 114 8.10 11.05 -9.69
C THR A 114 6.81 11.71 -9.23
N THR A 115 6.67 13.02 -9.42
CA THR A 115 5.44 13.78 -9.14
C THR A 115 4.28 13.27 -10.00
N THR A 116 4.51 13.07 -11.30
CA THR A 116 3.49 12.54 -12.23
C THR A 116 3.02 11.13 -11.83
N ALA A 117 3.95 10.24 -11.47
CA ALA A 117 3.62 8.89 -11.02
C ALA A 117 2.75 8.91 -9.75
N THR A 118 3.04 9.79 -8.78
CA THR A 118 2.23 9.90 -7.56
C THR A 118 0.81 10.42 -7.82
N VAL A 119 0.65 11.39 -8.71
CA VAL A 119 -0.68 11.92 -9.08
C VAL A 119 -1.49 10.87 -9.83
N LEU A 120 -0.85 10.14 -10.76
CA LEU A 120 -1.49 9.03 -11.46
C LEU A 120 -1.91 7.90 -10.50
N ALA A 121 -1.03 7.52 -9.57
CA ALA A 121 -1.34 6.51 -8.55
C ALA A 121 -2.54 6.91 -7.69
N ARG A 122 -2.64 8.18 -7.29
CA ARG A 122 -3.81 8.72 -6.57
C ARG A 122 -5.09 8.58 -7.40
N SER A 123 -5.07 8.98 -8.67
CA SER A 123 -6.24 8.92 -9.55
C SER A 123 -6.75 7.48 -9.73
N ILE A 124 -5.83 6.54 -9.98
CA ILE A 124 -6.15 5.12 -10.11
C ILE A 124 -6.75 4.57 -8.80
N ALA A 125 -6.14 4.90 -7.65
CA ALA A 125 -6.64 4.45 -6.36
C ALA A 125 -8.06 4.99 -6.06
N LYS A 126 -8.31 6.26 -6.38
CA LYS A 126 -9.62 6.91 -6.20
C LYS A 126 -10.71 6.20 -7.00
N GLU A 127 -10.48 5.98 -8.29
CA GLU A 127 -11.44 5.29 -9.14
C GLU A 127 -11.63 3.82 -8.75
N GLY A 128 -10.54 3.12 -8.43
CA GLY A 128 -10.57 1.72 -8.02
C GLY A 128 -11.45 1.52 -6.78
N PHE A 129 -11.25 2.33 -5.74
CA PHE A 129 -12.06 2.24 -4.53
C PHE A 129 -13.54 2.61 -4.74
N GLY A 130 -13.81 3.56 -5.65
CA GLY A 130 -15.18 3.90 -6.07
C GLY A 130 -15.89 2.73 -6.78
N LYS A 131 -15.22 2.08 -7.72
CA LYS A 131 -15.78 0.96 -8.51
C LYS A 131 -16.00 -0.29 -7.64
N ILE A 132 -15.07 -0.63 -6.74
CA ILE A 132 -15.19 -1.81 -5.85
C ILE A 132 -16.40 -1.68 -4.91
N SER A 133 -16.65 -0.47 -4.41
CA SER A 133 -17.80 -0.21 -3.52
C SER A 133 -19.13 -0.36 -4.25
N LYS A 134 -19.21 0.07 -5.53
CA LYS A 134 -20.39 -0.11 -6.39
C LYS A 134 -20.61 -1.57 -6.79
N VAL A 135 -19.53 -2.30 -7.10
CA VAL A 135 -19.57 -3.72 -7.47
C VAL A 135 -20.21 -4.56 -6.37
N LEU A 136 -19.92 -4.32 -5.09
CA LEU A 136 -20.53 -5.09 -4.00
C LEU A 136 -22.06 -4.90 -3.90
N ILE A 137 -22.57 -3.70 -4.23
CA ILE A 137 -24.01 -3.41 -4.24
C ILE A 137 -24.68 -4.14 -5.41
N LEU A 138 -24.04 -4.16 -6.59
CA LEU A 138 -24.54 -4.85 -7.78
C LEU A 138 -24.53 -6.37 -7.63
N TRP A 139 -23.54 -6.97 -6.97
CA TRP A 139 -23.53 -8.41 -6.72
C TRP A 139 -24.57 -8.86 -5.69
N LYS A 140 -25.02 -7.96 -4.80
CA LYS A 140 -26.10 -8.24 -3.85
C LYS A 140 -27.50 -8.10 -4.46
N SER A 141 -27.61 -7.39 -5.57
CA SER A 141 -28.84 -7.20 -6.33
C SER A 141 -28.69 -8.00 -7.61
N GLY A 142 -28.96 -9.31 -7.55
CA GLY A 142 -28.81 -10.26 -8.66
C GLY A 142 -29.73 -9.99 -9.86
N GLU A 143 -29.62 -8.84 -10.49
CA GLU A 143 -30.27 -8.48 -11.75
C GLU A 143 -29.28 -7.71 -12.64
N ASN A 144 -28.85 -8.39 -13.71
CA ASN A 144 -28.39 -7.88 -15.00
C ASN A 144 -28.09 -6.37 -15.11
N CYS A 145 -26.88 -5.93 -14.76
CA CYS A 145 -26.41 -4.59 -15.11
C CYS A 145 -24.95 -4.61 -15.61
N PHE A 146 -24.64 -5.53 -16.54
CA PHE A 146 -23.31 -5.65 -17.12
C PHE A 146 -23.08 -4.77 -18.37
N ILE A 147 -24.10 -4.06 -18.88
CA ILE A 147 -24.00 -3.32 -20.15
C ILE A 147 -24.18 -1.79 -20.02
N GLY A 148 -24.69 -1.25 -18.91
CA GLY A 148 -25.01 0.18 -18.81
C GLY A 148 -23.85 1.13 -18.44
N CYS A 149 -22.92 0.70 -17.58
CA CYS A 149 -21.98 1.64 -16.96
C CYS A 149 -20.66 1.86 -17.72
N CYS A 150 -20.33 1.04 -18.72
CA CYS A 150 -19.09 1.21 -19.49
C CYS A 150 -19.16 2.33 -20.55
N TRP A 151 -20.36 2.83 -20.87
CA TRP A 151 -20.53 3.74 -22.02
C TRP A 151 -20.74 5.21 -21.65
N SER A 152 -20.94 5.54 -20.37
CA SER A 152 -21.19 6.94 -19.96
C SER A 152 -19.93 7.70 -19.51
N ASP A 153 -18.84 7.03 -19.15
CA ASP A 153 -17.61 7.70 -18.69
C ASP A 153 -16.59 7.99 -19.82
N LEU A 154 -16.89 7.64 -21.09
CA LEU A 154 -16.08 8.04 -22.25
C LEU A 154 -16.67 9.24 -23.02
N SER A 155 -17.73 9.85 -22.50
CA SER A 155 -18.32 11.05 -23.07
C SER A 155 -18.60 12.03 -21.95
N VAL A 156 -17.60 12.87 -21.62
CA VAL A 156 -17.69 14.33 -21.55
C VAL A 156 -16.30 14.86 -21.16
N ASN A 157 -15.67 15.46 -22.18
CA ASN A 157 -14.83 16.68 -22.18
C ASN A 157 -13.58 16.76 -21.28
#